data_AF-A0ABD2NJR5-F1
#
_entry.id   AF-A0ABD2NJR5-F1
#
_cell.length_a   1.000
_cell.length_b   1.000
_cell.length_c   1.000
_cell.angle_alpha   90.00
_cell.angle_beta   90.00
_cell.angle_gamma   90.00
#
_symmetry.space_group_name_H-M   'P 1'
#
loop_
_entity.id
_entity.type
_entity.pdbx_description
1 polymer ?
#
loop_
_entity_poly.entity_id
_entity_poly.type
_entity_poly.pdbx_seq_one_letter_code
_entity_poly.pdbx_strand_id
1 'polypeptide(L)' 'ILVHSGKMEISNETMIVGGVYRSPNGKEPLFLEFYEQLIDNDYITGRNAILTGDFNINLLDNTV' A
#
# COMPACT_ATOMS: atom_id res chain seq x y z
N ILE A 1 -10.03 -4.07 0.90
CA ILE A 1 -8.97 -3.06 1.14
C ILE A 1 -9.60 -1.68 1.01
N LEU A 2 -9.24 -0.74 1.89
CA LEU A 2 -9.49 0.68 1.65
C LEU A 2 -8.17 1.29 1.18
N VAL A 3 -8.16 1.82 -0.05
CA VAL A 3 -7.04 2.61 -0.57
C VAL A 3 -7.53 4.03 -0.79
N HIS A 4 -6.76 4.99 -0.29
CA HIS A 4 -6.89 6.37 -0.72
C HIS A 4 -5.51 6.84 -1.18
N SER A 5 -5.42 7.39 -2.39
CA SER A 5 -4.16 7.93 -2.90
C SER A 5 -4.36 9.30 -3.52
N GLY A 6 -3.31 10.11 -3.43
CA GLY A 6 -3.24 11.44 -3.97
C GLY A 6 -1.85 11.74 -4.52
N LYS A 7 -1.73 12.89 -5.18
CA LYS A 7 -0.45 13.44 -5.61
C LYS A 7 -0.04 14.53 -4.63
N MET A 8 1.23 14.51 -4.25
CA MET A 8 1.86 15.55 -3.48
C MET A 8 3.03 16.11 -4.29
N GLU A 9 3.00 17.40 -4.54
CA GLU A 9 4.14 18.09 -5.16
C GLU A 9 5.10 18.52 -4.04
N ILE A 10 6.34 18.05 -4.09
CA ILE A 10 7.39 18.43 -3.15
C ILE A 10 8.54 19.01 -3.95
N SER A 11 8.80 20.31 -3.77
CA SER A 11 9.75 21.06 -4.58
C SER A 11 9.40 20.99 -6.08
N ASN A 12 10.12 20.19 -6.87
CA ASN A 12 9.91 19.99 -8.31
C ASN A 12 9.60 18.53 -8.67
N GLU A 13 9.27 17.70 -7.68
CA GLU A 13 8.94 16.29 -7.88
C GLU A 13 7.49 16.01 -7.48
N THR A 14 6.80 15.24 -8.33
CA THR A 14 5.49 14.68 -8.01
C THR A 14 5.68 13.34 -7.30
N MET A 15 5.18 13.26 -6.07
CA MET A 15 5.16 12.03 -5.27
C MET A 15 3.74 11.50 -5.15
N ILE A 16 3.59 10.19 -5.26
CA ILE A 16 2.32 9.52 -4.94
C ILE A 16 2.29 9.23 -3.45
N VAL A 17 1.23 9.63 -2.76
CA VAL A 17 1.04 9.32 -1.33
C VAL A 17 -0.25 8.54 -1.18
N GLY A 18 -0.17 7.38 -0.54
CA GLY A 18 -1.30 6.47 -0.40
C GLY A 18 -1.45 5.91 1.01
N GLY A 19 -2.69 5.87 1.50
CA GLY A 19 -3.09 5.14 2.69
C GLY A 19 -3.70 3.78 2.32
N VAL A 20 -3.24 2.70 2.95
CA VAL A 20 -3.70 1.33 2.72
C VAL A 20 -4.13 0.72 4.04
N TYR A 21 -5.36 0.20 4.11
CA TYR A 21 -5.88 -0.45 5.31
C TYR A 21 -6.39 -1.87 5.04
N ARG A 22 -5.98 -2.80 5.89
CA ARG A 22 -6.58 -4.13 6.04
C ARG A 22 -7.33 -4.21 7.37
N SER A 23 -8.58 -4.66 7.34
CA SER A 23 -9.27 -5.05 8.57
C SER A 23 -8.53 -6.21 9.27
N PRO A 24 -8.48 -6.24 10.62
CA PRO A 24 -7.89 -7.36 11.35
C PRO A 24 -8.55 -8.70 11.01
N ASN A 25 -9.86 -8.69 10.74
CA ASN A 25 -10.64 -9.86 10.31
C ASN A 25 -10.62 -10.09 8.78
N GLY A 26 -9.88 -9.28 8.04
CA GLY A 26 -9.73 -9.41 6.60
C GLY A 26 -8.87 -10.62 6.22
N LYS A 27 -9.15 -11.23 5.06
CA LYS A 27 -8.34 -12.33 4.54
C LYS A 27 -6.99 -11.80 4.05
N GLU A 28 -5.91 -12.22 4.69
CA GLU A 28 -4.54 -11.79 4.36
C GLU A 28 -4.14 -12.09 2.91
N PRO A 29 -4.35 -13.30 2.34
CA PRO A 29 -3.95 -13.57 0.96
C PRO A 29 -4.60 -12.64 -0.06
N LEU A 30 -5.89 -12.33 0.16
CA LEU A 30 -6.63 -11.41 -0.70
C LEU A 30 -6.11 -9.96 -0.55
N PHE A 31 -5.70 -9.58 0.65
CA PHE A 31 -5.05 -8.29 0.88
C PHE A 31 -3.74 -8.20 0.11
N LEU A 32 -2.89 -9.22 0.18
CA LEU A 32 -1.60 -9.25 -0.51
C LEU A 32 -1.78 -9.19 -2.02
N GLU A 33 -2.72 -9.96 -2.59
CA GLU A 33 -3.05 -9.92 -4.02
C GLU A 33 -3.46 -8.52 -4.48
N PHE A 34 -4.36 -7.85 -3.75
CA PHE A 34 -4.75 -6.48 -4.07
C PHE A 34 -3.62 -5.46 -3.86
N TYR A 35 -2.75 -5.69 -2.88
CA TYR A 35 -1.61 -4.83 -2.61
C TYR A 35 -0.55 -4.92 -3.72
N GLU A 36 -0.29 -6.13 -4.23
CA GLU A 36 0.55 -6.36 -5.41
C GLU A 36 -0.02 -5.65 -6.64
N GLN A 37 -1.31 -5.83 -6.92
CA GLN A 37 -1.99 -5.13 -8.02
C GLN A 37 -1.94 -3.60 -7.89
N LEU A 38 -1.95 -3.07 -6.68
CA LEU A 38 -1.82 -1.64 -6.42
C LEU A 38 -0.42 -1.14 -6.79
N ILE A 39 0.63 -1.87 -6.38
CA ILE A 39 2.02 -1.50 -6.63
C ILE A 39 2.35 -1.60 -8.13
N ASP A 40 1.85 -2.64 -8.80
CA ASP A 40 2.09 -2.89 -10.22
C ASP A 40 1.29 -1.96 -11.14
N ASN A 41 0.39 -1.15 -10.59
CA ASN A 41 -0.41 -0.20 -11.35
C ASN A 41 0.46 0.92 -11.98
N ASP A 42 0.23 1.26 -13.25
CA ASP A 42 0.92 2.34 -13.98
C ASP A 42 0.85 3.73 -13.29
N TYR A 43 -0.12 3.92 -12.38
CA TYR A 43 -0.22 5.11 -11.54
C TYR A 43 0.88 5.21 -10.49
N ILE A 44 1.47 4.08 -10.05
CA ILE A 44 2.52 3.98 -9.03
C ILE A 44 3.85 3.53 -9.65
N THR A 45 3.81 2.54 -10.54
CA THR A 45 5.00 1.96 -11.18
C THR A 45 5.89 3.03 -11.82
N GLY A 46 7.18 3.00 -11.50
CA GLY A 46 8.18 3.93 -12.02
C GLY A 46 8.12 5.35 -11.42
N ARG A 47 7.33 5.58 -10.37
CA ARG A 47 7.22 6.87 -9.69
C ARG A 47 7.69 6.80 -8.23
N ASN A 48 8.06 7.95 -7.68
CA ASN A 48 8.30 8.09 -6.25
C ASN A 48 6.96 7.97 -5.51
N ALA A 49 6.84 6.97 -4.64
CA ALA A 49 5.62 6.70 -3.90
C ALA A 49 5.91 6.43 -2.41
N ILE A 50 5.04 6.96 -1.55
CA ILE A 50 4.96 6.62 -0.13
C ILE A 50 3.62 5.95 0.10
N LEU A 51 3.66 4.68 0.52
CA LEU A 51 2.48 3.95 0.97
C LEU A 51 2.58 3.76 2.48
N THR A 52 1.49 4.06 3.18
CA THR A 52 1.40 3.95 4.64
C THR A 52 0.08 3.31 5.03
N GLY A 53 0.00 2.74 6.23
CA GLY A 53 -1.26 2.36 6.85
C GLY A 53 -1.14 1.16 7.76
N ASP A 54 -2.30 0.65 8.18
CA ASP A 54 -2.41 -0.48 9.09
C ASP A 54 -2.83 -1.74 8.32
N PHE A 55 -1.90 -2.69 8.25
CA PHE A 55 -2.08 -3.92 7.49
C PHE A 55 -2.57 -5.06 8.37
N ASN A 56 -2.56 -4.91 9.70
CA ASN A 56 -2.91 -5.96 10.67
C ASN A 56 -2.20 -7.32 10.42
N ILE A 57 -1.01 -7.32 9.80
CA ILE A 57 -0.21 -8.53 9.55
C ILE A 57 0.76 -8.72 10.69
N ASN A 58 0.79 -9.92 11.28
CA ASN A 58 1.78 -10.28 12.26
C ASN A 58 2.97 -10.95 11.56
N LEU A 59 4.04 -10.19 11.35
CA LEU A 59 5.25 -10.71 10.70
C LEU A 59 5.98 -11.76 11.53
N LEU A 60 5.75 -11.78 12.85
CA LEU A 60 6.43 -12.69 13.77
C LEU A 60 5.79 -14.08 13.84
N ASP A 61 4.57 -14.25 13.34
CA ASP A 61 3.90 -15.56 13.31
C ASP A 61 4.63 -16.58 12.41
N ASN A 62 5.51 -16.10 11.53
CA ASN A 62 6.29 -16.95 10.61
C ASN A 62 7.80 -16.99 10.92
N THR A 63 8.23 -16.43 12.05
CA THR A 63 9.62 -16.52 12.52
C THR A 63 9.70 -17.51 13.69
N VAL A 64 10.30 -18.67 13.44
CA VAL A 64 10.61 -19.72 14.44
C VAL A 64 11.90 -19.39 15.19
#